data_AF-A0A831UCW9-F1
#
_entry.id   AF-A0A831UCW9-F1
#
_cell.length_a   1.000
_cell.length_b   1.000
_cell.length_c   1.000
_cell.angle_alpha   90.00
_cell.angle_beta   90.00
_cell.angle_gamma   90.00
#
_symmetry.space_group_name_H-M   'P 1'
#
loop_
_entity.id
_entity.type
_entity.pdbx_description
1 polymer ?
#
loop_
_entity_poly.entity_id
_entity_poly.type
_entity_poly.pdbx_seq_one_letter_code
_entity_poly.pdbx_strand_id
1 'polypeptide(L)' 'MNINLVETKDALLSTGRTINGWSRSHDLNPDTVKQFFYGRFVASSLGEVYGRIIEALRADGLLVEDKAA' A
#
# COMPACT_ATOMS: atom_id res chain seq x y z
N MET A 1 11.28 -9.63 2.36
CA MET A 1 10.69 -8.31 2.72
C MET A 1 9.33 -8.58 3.31
N ASN A 2 9.15 -8.34 4.60
CA ASN A 2 7.85 -8.49 5.25
C ASN A 2 7.32 -7.07 5.46
N ILE A 3 6.21 -6.71 4.82
CA ILE A 3 5.66 -5.35 4.89
C ILE A 3 4.69 -5.30 6.05
N ASN A 4 4.85 -4.32 6.94
CA ASN A 4 3.85 -4.05 7.96
C ASN A 4 2.71 -3.23 7.34
N LEU A 5 1.66 -3.92 6.87
CA LEU A 5 0.52 -3.29 6.21
C LEU A 5 -0.29 -2.37 7.15
N VAL A 6 -0.29 -2.65 8.45
CA VAL A 6 -0.98 -1.83 9.45
C VAL A 6 -0.24 -0.51 9.60
N GLU A 7 1.07 -0.55 9.89
CA GLU A 7 1.87 0.67 10.05
C GLU A 7 1.97 1.47 8.75
N THR A 8 2.07 0.80 7.59
CA THR A 8 2.07 1.47 6.28
C THR A 8 0.75 2.20 6.03
N LYS A 9 -0.37 1.62 6.47
CA LYS A 9 -1.69 2.27 6.38
C LYS A 9 -1.77 3.47 7.33
N ASP A 10 -1.32 3.33 8.57
CA ASP A 10 -1.30 4.43 9.54
C ASP A 10 -0.39 5.56 9.07
N ALA A 11 0.78 5.26 8.52
CA ALA A 11 1.67 6.24 7.90
C ALA A 11 0.96 7.02 6.80
N LEU A 12 0.27 6.33 5.88
CA LEU A 12 -0.54 6.98 4.85
C LEU A 12 -1.59 7.93 5.44
N LEU A 13 -2.39 7.45 6.41
CA LEU A 13 -3.47 8.23 7.02
C LEU A 13 -2.95 9.41 7.83
N SER A 14 -1.76 9.29 8.45
CA SER A 14 -1.10 10.38 9.19
C SER A 14 -0.75 11.58 8.30
N THR A 15 -0.62 11.38 6.98
CA THR A 15 -0.41 12.49 6.02
C THR A 15 -1.67 13.32 5.78
N GLY A 16 -2.82 12.95 6.38
CA GLY A 16 -4.12 13.58 6.12
C GLY A 16 -4.76 13.13 4.79
N ARG A 17 -4.09 12.28 4.02
CA ARG A 17 -4.63 11.69 2.79
C ARG A 17 -5.52 10.50 3.11
N THR A 18 -6.58 10.33 2.33
CA THR A 18 -7.39 9.10 2.35
C THR A 18 -6.78 8.06 1.41
N ILE A 19 -7.05 6.76 1.65
CA ILE A 19 -6.65 5.68 0.74
C ILE A 19 -7.13 5.98 -0.69
N ASN A 20 -8.37 6.44 -0.85
CA ASN A 20 -8.92 6.77 -2.17
C ASN A 20 -8.20 7.94 -2.84
N GLY A 21 -7.92 9.01 -2.09
CA GLY A 21 -7.24 10.19 -2.60
C GLY A 21 -5.81 9.86 -3.04
N TRP A 22 -5.08 9.12 -2.22
CA TRP A 22 -3.73 8.65 -2.53
C TRP A 22 -3.70 7.69 -3.71
N SER A 23 -4.63 6.74 -3.78
CA SER A 23 -4.70 5.80 -4.90
C SER A 23 -4.87 6.54 -6.23
N ARG A 24 -5.74 7.55 -6.26
CA ARG A 24 -5.97 8.38 -7.46
C ARG A 24 -4.76 9.22 -7.85
N SER A 25 -3.98 9.74 -6.89
CA SER A 25 -2.77 10.50 -7.22
C SER A 25 -1.66 9.64 -7.85
N HIS A 26 -1.73 8.32 -7.70
CA HIS A 26 -0.77 7.35 -8.22
C HIS A 26 -1.31 6.51 -9.39
N ASP A 27 -2.47 6.89 -9.96
CA ASP A 27 -3.15 6.13 -11.03
C ASP A 27 -3.42 4.66 -10.63
N LEU A 28 -3.79 4.44 -9.37
CA LEU A 28 -4.13 3.14 -8.80
C LEU A 28 -5.63 3.05 -8.52
N ASN A 29 -6.20 1.86 -8.72
CA ASN A 29 -7.60 1.61 -8.37
C ASN A 29 -7.78 1.64 -6.84
N PRO A 30 -8.64 2.52 -6.28
CA PRO A 30 -8.85 2.62 -4.84
C PRO A 30 -9.32 1.32 -4.17
N ASP A 31 -10.17 0.53 -4.82
CA ASP A 31 -10.69 -0.71 -4.22
C ASP A 31 -9.62 -1.79 -4.17
N THR A 32 -8.73 -1.80 -5.16
CA THR A 32 -7.52 -2.62 -5.16
C THR A 32 -6.61 -2.23 -3.99
N VAL A 33 -6.27 -0.94 -3.82
CA VAL A 33 -5.41 -0.50 -2.70
C VAL A 33 -6.04 -0.79 -1.34
N LYS A 34 -7.37 -0.66 -1.20
CA LYS A 34 -8.06 -1.12 0.02
C LYS A 34 -7.86 -2.61 0.25
N GLN A 35 -8.10 -3.45 -0.75
CA GLN A 35 -7.91 -4.90 -0.62
C GLN A 35 -6.47 -5.25 -0.22
N PHE A 36 -5.49 -4.50 -0.72
CA PHE A 36 -4.08 -4.62 -0.34
C PHE A 36 -3.91 -4.37 1.18
N PHE A 37 -4.40 -3.24 1.70
CA PHE A 37 -4.31 -2.92 3.13
C PHE A 37 -5.13 -3.85 4.03
N TYR A 38 -6.21 -4.44 3.53
CA TYR A 38 -7.03 -5.40 4.28
C TYR A 38 -6.53 -6.85 4.17
N GLY A 39 -5.40 -7.10 3.50
CA GLY A 39 -4.86 -8.45 3.32
C GLY A 39 -5.76 -9.39 2.50
N ARG A 40 -6.72 -8.83 1.75
CA ARG A 40 -7.68 -9.57 0.92
C ARG A 40 -7.25 -9.66 -0.54
N PHE A 41 -5.96 -9.42 -0.80
CA PHE A 41 -5.42 -9.38 -2.15
C PHE A 41 -5.31 -10.80 -2.71
N VAL A 42 -5.97 -11.05 -3.84
CA VAL A 42 -5.99 -12.38 -4.47
C VAL A 42 -4.61 -12.70 -5.04
N ALA A 43 -4.09 -13.88 -4.74
CA ALA A 43 -2.75 -14.32 -5.12
C ALA A 43 -2.48 -14.23 -6.65
N SER A 44 -3.51 -14.30 -7.48
CA SER A 44 -3.40 -14.16 -8.94
C SER A 44 -3.00 -12.75 -9.41
N SER A 45 -3.16 -11.72 -8.57
CA SER A 45 -2.77 -10.33 -8.86
C SER A 45 -1.42 -9.92 -8.25
N LEU A 46 -0.68 -10.88 -7.69
CA LEU A 46 0.56 -10.65 -6.93
C LEU A 46 1.73 -10.05 -7.74
N GLY A 47 1.67 -10.07 -9.08
CA GLY A 47 2.80 -9.63 -9.90
C GLY A 47 2.90 -8.11 -10.01
N GLU A 48 2.14 -7.54 -10.95
CA GLU A 48 2.37 -6.16 -11.38
C GLU A 48 1.69 -5.13 -10.48
N VAL A 49 0.41 -5.36 -10.14
CA VAL A 49 -0.39 -4.39 -9.38
C VAL A 49 0.11 -4.28 -7.94
N TYR A 50 0.45 -5.40 -7.32
CA TYR A 50 1.04 -5.41 -5.99
C TYR A 50 2.38 -4.65 -5.99
N GLY A 51 3.27 -4.95 -6.95
CA GLY A 51 4.55 -4.25 -7.10
C GLY A 51 4.38 -2.74 -7.28
N ARG A 52 3.44 -2.30 -8.13
CA ARG A 52 3.15 -0.86 -8.32
C ARG A 52 2.69 -0.18 -7.03
N ILE A 53 1.87 -0.83 -6.21
CA ILE A 53 1.43 -0.28 -4.92
C ILE A 53 2.63 -0.13 -3.98
N ILE A 54 3.48 -1.14 -3.89
CA ILE A 54 4.69 -1.10 -3.05
C ILE A 54 5.65 -0.01 -3.50
N GLU A 55 5.93 0.09 -4.79
CA GLU A 55 6.83 1.10 -5.33
C GLU A 55 6.28 2.52 -5.09
N ALA A 56 4.97 2.74 -5.24
CA ALA A 56 4.33 4.01 -4.93
C ALA A 56 4.42 4.35 -3.43
N LEU A 57 4.19 3.38 -2.54
CA LEU A 57 4.33 3.57 -1.09
C LEU A 57 5.78 3.86 -0.70
N ARG A 58 6.75 3.22 -1.36
CA ARG A 58 8.19 3.47 -1.15
C ARG A 58 8.58 4.86 -1.63
N ALA A 59 8.12 5.26 -2.82
CA ALA A 59 8.40 6.58 -3.39
C ALA A 59 7.85 7.73 -2.53
N ASP A 60 6.69 7.53 -1.90
CA ASP A 60 6.10 8.49 -0.96
C ASP A 60 6.71 8.40 0.47
N GLY A 61 7.63 7.48 0.73
CA GLY A 61 8.24 7.28 2.06
C GLY A 61 7.27 6.71 3.10
N LEU A 62 6.20 6.06 2.66
CA LEU A 62 5.14 5.51 3.52
C LEU A 62 5.31 4.02 3.81
N LEU A 63 6.11 3.31 3.00
CA LEU A 63 6.31 1.87 3.14
C LEU A 63 7.05 1.56 4.45
N VAL A 64 6.38 0.82 5.34
CA VAL A 64 6.99 0.32 6.58
C VAL A 64 7.33 -1.16 6.42
N GLU A 65 8.62 -1.46 6.45
CA GLU A 65 9.16 -2.82 6.42
C GLU A 65 9.35 -3.32 7.85
N ASP A 66 8.82 -4.50 8.15
CA ASP A 66 9.08 -5.19 9.41
C ASP A 66 10.58 -5.46 9.48
N LYS A 67 11.29 -4.79 10.40
CA LYS A 67 12.68 -5.15 10.68
C LYS A 67 12.66 -6.56 11.21
N ALA A 68 13.10 -7.52 10.39
CA ALA A 68 13.41 -8.86 10.86
C ALA A 68 14.29 -8.70 12.11
N ALA A 69 13.73 -9.08 13.25
CA ALA A 69 14.44 -9.09 14.54
C ALA A 69 15.64 -10.02 14.48
#